data_AF-A0A420TCV4-F1
#
_entry.id   AF-A0A420TCV4-F1
#
_cell.length_a   1.000
_cell.length_b   1.000
_cell.length_c   1.000
_cell.angle_alpha   90.00
_cell.angle_beta   90.00
_cell.angle_gamma   90.00
#
_symmetry.space_group_name_H-M   'P 1'
#
loop_
_entity.id
_entity.type
_entity.pdbx_description
1 polymer ?
#
loop_
_entity_poly.entity_id
_entity_poly.type
_entity_poly.pdbx_seq_one_letter_code
_entity_poly.pdbx_strand_id
1 'polypeptide(L)'
;MSRTKRLYIESSLYRWSTSLPLELQVAPSTQPTHSYLATSQNLPARQLYLPYFTSLIVLSRMQPAHPGGSATATLAASFVARIFEDFLARDEIKVLAPISTRYCLISSMALVSVMPNKKLWDAVQPDLEILQLALTELSKRWRSAIGASRALQNAINKRQQRISSSTAQLRIEDKGSLDYFKMIDLGYCRIWSTISQQMSSSSSPLAAQEQIPEPIQLPGNNALVTDPFMDPGEALDMGTFQFEHVENWILNDGFLFEP
;
A
#
# COMPACT_ATOMS: atom_id res chain seq x y z
N MET A 1 17.74 -3.62 5.92
CA MET A 1 17.57 -4.65 4.86
C MET A 1 18.66 -4.45 3.82
N SER A 2 19.30 -5.51 3.32
CA SER A 2 20.31 -5.38 2.24
C SER A 2 19.63 -5.04 0.90
N ARG A 3 20.35 -4.35 0.01
CA ARG A 3 19.86 -3.97 -1.32
C ARG A 3 19.41 -5.18 -2.15
N THR A 4 20.16 -6.28 -2.11
CA THR A 4 19.84 -7.51 -2.83
C THR A 4 18.53 -8.13 -2.35
N LYS A 5 18.32 -8.22 -1.02
CA LYS A 5 17.07 -8.74 -0.44
C LYS A 5 15.87 -7.87 -0.85
N ARG A 6 16.06 -6.55 -0.88
CA ARG A 6 15.02 -5.62 -1.32
C ARG A 6 14.60 -5.87 -2.77
N LEU A 7 15.57 -5.92 -3.69
CA LEU A 7 15.32 -6.13 -5.12
C LEU A 7 14.63 -7.47 -5.38
N TYR A 8 15.00 -8.51 -4.62
CA TYR A 8 14.33 -9.82 -4.70
C TYR A 8 12.85 -9.73 -4.31
N ILE A 9 12.52 -9.01 -3.23
CA ILE A 9 11.13 -8.81 -2.79
C ILE A 9 10.35 -7.99 -3.82
N GLU A 10 10.90 -6.87 -4.29
CA GLU A 10 10.29 -6.02 -5.32
C GLU A 10 9.99 -6.82 -6.59
N SER A 11 10.96 -7.61 -7.06
CA SER A 11 10.81 -8.47 -8.24
C SER A 11 9.74 -9.55 -8.03
N SER A 12 9.68 -10.14 -6.83
CA SER A 12 8.69 -11.16 -6.49
C SER A 12 7.27 -10.59 -6.45
N LEU A 13 7.09 -9.39 -5.88
CA LEU A 13 5.81 -8.68 -5.83
C LEU A 13 5.36 -8.23 -7.22
N TYR A 14 6.28 -7.79 -8.08
CA TYR A 14 5.98 -7.46 -9.47
C TYR A 14 5.57 -8.70 -10.28
N ARG A 15 6.28 -9.82 -10.11
CA ARG A 15 5.90 -11.08 -10.75
C ARG A 15 4.53 -11.56 -10.27
N TRP A 16 4.25 -11.46 -8.98
CA TRP A 16 2.95 -11.80 -8.43
C TRP A 16 1.84 -11.02 -9.14
N SER A 17 1.93 -9.69 -9.25
CA SER A 17 0.85 -8.90 -9.88
C SER A 17 0.65 -9.22 -11.36
N THR A 18 1.70 -9.68 -12.06
CA THR A 18 1.67 -9.92 -13.51
C THR A 18 1.43 -11.37 -13.91
N SER A 19 1.59 -12.34 -12.99
CA SER A 19 1.49 -13.77 -13.29
C SER A 19 0.26 -14.46 -12.67
N LEU A 20 -0.71 -13.70 -12.14
CA LEU A 20 -1.92 -14.29 -11.55
C LEU A 20 -2.87 -14.83 -12.64
N PRO A 21 -3.34 -16.09 -12.53
CA PRO A 21 -4.42 -16.61 -13.37
C PRO A 21 -5.69 -15.74 -13.26
N LEU A 22 -6.47 -15.66 -14.35
CA LEU A 22 -7.63 -14.77 -14.44
C LEU A 22 -8.68 -15.05 -13.35
N GLU A 23 -8.81 -16.31 -12.94
CA GLU A 23 -9.77 -16.78 -11.93
C GLU A 23 -9.46 -16.25 -10.52
N LEU A 24 -8.21 -15.86 -10.29
CA LEU A 24 -7.74 -15.30 -9.02
C LEU A 24 -7.70 -13.77 -9.03
N GLN A 25 -7.98 -13.11 -10.16
CA GLN A 25 -7.92 -11.65 -10.26
C GLN A 25 -9.19 -11.00 -9.68
N VAL A 26 -9.06 -10.24 -8.59
CA VAL A 26 -10.22 -9.67 -7.86
C VAL A 26 -10.85 -8.47 -8.59
N ALA A 27 -10.08 -7.71 -9.36
CA ALA A 27 -10.56 -6.58 -10.14
C ALA A 27 -9.69 -6.42 -11.41
N PRO A 28 -9.83 -7.30 -12.42
CA PRO A 28 -8.98 -7.26 -13.59
C PRO A 28 -9.17 -5.96 -14.36
N SER A 29 -8.06 -5.24 -14.65
CA SER A 29 -8.06 -3.99 -15.41
C SER A 29 -8.69 -4.11 -16.82
N THR A 30 -8.77 -5.34 -17.36
CA THR A 30 -9.27 -5.63 -18.70
C THR A 30 -10.79 -5.84 -18.80
N GLN A 31 -11.52 -5.89 -17.69
CA GLN A 31 -12.96 -6.14 -17.69
C GLN A 31 -13.76 -4.93 -17.18
N PRO A 32 -14.91 -4.61 -17.80
CA PRO A 32 -15.75 -3.52 -17.36
C PRO A 32 -16.29 -3.75 -15.94
N THR A 33 -16.49 -2.67 -15.20
CA THR A 33 -16.84 -2.59 -13.77
C THR A 33 -18.07 -3.42 -13.38
N HIS A 34 -18.95 -3.78 -14.33
CA HIS A 34 -20.12 -4.64 -14.10
C HIS A 34 -19.80 -6.15 -13.95
N SER A 35 -18.63 -6.62 -14.42
CA SER A 35 -18.14 -8.00 -14.20
C SER A 35 -17.67 -8.24 -12.75
N TYR A 36 -17.45 -7.15 -12.01
CA TYR A 36 -16.92 -7.15 -10.64
C TYR A 36 -17.67 -8.13 -9.73
N LEU A 37 -18.99 -8.25 -9.87
CA LEU A 37 -19.82 -9.10 -9.03
C LEU A 37 -19.55 -10.61 -9.15
N ALA A 38 -18.94 -11.09 -10.24
CA ALA A 38 -18.67 -12.52 -10.45
C ALA A 38 -17.37 -12.97 -9.77
N THR A 39 -16.25 -12.28 -9.99
CA THR A 39 -14.97 -12.65 -9.36
C THR A 39 -14.83 -12.11 -7.93
N SER A 40 -15.55 -11.02 -7.59
CA SER A 40 -15.73 -10.57 -6.20
C SER A 40 -16.61 -11.51 -5.36
N GLN A 41 -17.03 -12.68 -5.86
CA GLN A 41 -17.61 -13.75 -5.03
C GLN A 41 -16.54 -14.68 -4.43
N ASN A 42 -15.32 -14.70 -4.96
CA ASN A 42 -14.29 -15.62 -4.52
C ASN A 42 -13.54 -15.12 -3.26
N LEU A 43 -14.03 -15.52 -2.07
CA LEU A 43 -13.42 -15.20 -0.78
C LEU A 43 -11.92 -15.56 -0.72
N PRO A 44 -11.49 -16.79 -1.09
CA PRO A 44 -10.05 -17.12 -1.16
C PRO A 44 -9.23 -16.18 -2.04
N ALA A 45 -9.75 -15.78 -3.20
CA ALA A 45 -9.06 -14.83 -4.08
C ALA A 45 -8.86 -13.47 -3.38
N ARG A 46 -9.91 -12.90 -2.76
CA ARG A 46 -9.79 -11.66 -1.97
C ARG A 46 -8.78 -11.78 -0.83
N GLN A 47 -8.76 -12.92 -0.12
CA GLN A 47 -7.80 -13.15 0.97
C GLN A 47 -6.35 -13.17 0.49
N LEU A 48 -6.07 -13.62 -0.74
CA LEU A 48 -4.72 -13.65 -1.32
C LEU A 48 -4.15 -12.23 -1.54
N TYR A 49 -5.00 -11.24 -1.80
CA TYR A 49 -4.56 -9.86 -2.03
C TYR A 49 -4.18 -9.13 -0.73
N LEU A 50 -4.70 -9.55 0.43
CA LEU A 50 -4.36 -8.94 1.72
C LEU A 50 -2.86 -9.01 2.06
N PRO A 51 -2.19 -10.18 2.04
CA PRO A 51 -0.75 -10.25 2.25
C PRO A 51 0.04 -9.53 1.16
N TYR A 52 -0.45 -9.49 -0.09
CA TYR A 52 0.20 -8.76 -1.16
C TYR A 52 0.25 -7.26 -0.90
N PHE A 53 -0.91 -6.64 -0.68
CA PHE A 53 -0.99 -5.19 -0.44
C PHE A 53 -0.31 -4.79 0.87
N THR A 54 -0.45 -5.58 1.93
CA THR A 54 0.27 -5.29 3.18
C THR A 54 1.79 -5.41 3.03
N SER A 55 2.29 -6.29 2.16
CA SER A 55 3.72 -6.33 1.82
C SER A 55 4.18 -5.05 1.12
N LEU A 56 3.38 -4.50 0.21
CA LEU A 56 3.67 -3.20 -0.41
C LEU A 56 3.73 -2.06 0.61
N ILE A 57 2.76 -2.02 1.55
CA ILE A 57 2.74 -1.02 2.62
C ILE A 57 4.00 -1.09 3.48
N VAL A 58 4.38 -2.30 3.91
CA VAL A 58 5.58 -2.51 4.74
C VAL A 58 6.84 -2.12 3.98
N LEU A 59 6.95 -2.51 2.71
CA LEU A 59 8.12 -2.21 1.87
C LEU A 59 8.28 -0.69 1.64
N SER A 60 7.20 0.02 1.35
CA SER A 60 7.22 1.48 1.21
C SER A 60 7.69 2.20 2.49
N ARG A 61 7.34 1.66 3.66
CA ARG A 61 7.81 2.21 4.96
C ARG A 61 9.28 1.94 5.27
N MET A 62 9.91 0.97 4.61
CA MET A 62 11.35 0.74 4.74
C MET A 62 12.20 1.81 4.02
N GLN A 63 11.56 2.71 3.27
CA GLN A 63 12.20 3.85 2.63
C GLN A 63 12.28 5.04 3.58
N PRO A 64 13.20 6.00 3.35
CA PRO A 64 13.29 7.21 4.17
C PRO A 64 11.94 7.93 4.27
N ALA A 65 11.55 8.29 5.50
CA ALA A 65 10.28 8.93 5.79
C ALA A 65 10.09 10.19 4.93
N HIS A 66 8.94 10.30 4.27
CA HIS A 66 8.59 11.46 3.46
C HIS A 66 7.45 12.23 4.13
N PRO A 67 7.52 13.57 4.22
CA PRO A 67 6.50 14.38 4.89
C PRO A 67 5.07 14.17 4.34
N GLY A 68 4.95 13.87 3.05
CA GLY A 68 3.67 13.61 2.40
C GLY A 68 3.21 12.15 2.36
N GLY A 69 3.98 11.21 2.92
CA GLY A 69 3.66 9.76 2.85
C GLY A 69 4.03 9.12 1.51
N SER A 70 3.65 7.85 1.34
CA SER A 70 3.93 7.03 0.14
C SER A 70 2.65 6.78 -0.66
N ALA A 71 2.66 7.12 -1.95
CA ALA A 71 1.53 6.86 -2.83
C ALA A 71 1.21 5.35 -2.93
N THR A 72 2.25 4.51 -3.04
CA THR A 72 2.12 3.04 -3.09
C THR A 72 1.47 2.50 -1.82
N ALA A 73 1.94 2.94 -0.64
CA ALA A 73 1.36 2.51 0.63
C ALA A 73 -0.09 2.98 0.80
N THR A 74 -0.40 4.21 0.42
CA THR A 74 -1.76 4.76 0.50
C THR A 74 -2.72 4.02 -0.43
N LEU A 75 -2.31 3.76 -1.67
CA LEU A 75 -3.12 2.99 -2.62
C LEU A 75 -3.36 1.57 -2.13
N ALA A 76 -2.29 0.87 -1.73
CA ALA A 76 -2.38 -0.50 -1.21
C ALA A 76 -3.30 -0.57 0.02
N ALA A 77 -3.21 0.40 0.94
CA ALA A 77 -4.07 0.44 2.12
C ALA A 77 -5.54 0.70 1.79
N SER A 78 -5.83 1.56 0.80
CA SER A 78 -7.19 1.80 0.31
C SER A 78 -7.76 0.56 -0.38
N PHE A 79 -6.95 -0.19 -1.14
CA PHE A 79 -7.36 -1.50 -1.66
C PHE A 79 -7.71 -2.51 -0.55
N VAL A 80 -6.92 -2.56 0.53
CA VAL A 80 -7.24 -3.42 1.68
C VAL A 80 -8.56 -3.00 2.30
N ALA A 81 -8.81 -1.70 2.50
CA ALA A 81 -10.09 -1.21 3.01
C ALA A 81 -11.27 -1.67 2.13
N ARG A 82 -11.12 -1.62 0.81
CA ARG A 82 -12.14 -2.11 -0.14
C ARG A 82 -12.40 -3.60 -0.05
N ILE A 83 -11.36 -4.41 0.09
CA ILE A 83 -11.52 -5.84 0.32
C ILE A 83 -12.27 -6.11 1.63
N PHE A 84 -11.99 -5.35 2.69
CA PHE A 84 -12.73 -5.46 3.95
C PHE A 84 -14.17 -4.94 3.86
N GLU A 85 -14.44 -3.93 3.04
CA GLU A 85 -15.79 -3.48 2.70
C GLU A 85 -16.60 -4.64 2.12
N ASP A 86 -16.02 -5.39 1.18
CA ASP A 86 -16.68 -6.56 0.60
C ASP A 86 -16.89 -7.68 1.61
N PHE A 87 -15.92 -7.95 2.48
CA PHE A 87 -16.11 -8.95 3.55
C PHE A 87 -17.23 -8.57 4.52
N LEU A 88 -17.36 -7.28 4.83
CA LEU A 88 -18.44 -6.77 5.68
C LEU A 88 -19.79 -6.86 4.96
N ALA A 89 -19.87 -6.40 3.71
CA ALA A 89 -21.10 -6.40 2.93
C ALA A 89 -21.66 -7.81 2.68
N ARG A 90 -20.78 -8.82 2.64
CA ARG A 90 -21.14 -10.23 2.41
C ARG A 90 -21.23 -11.05 3.70
N ASP A 91 -21.04 -10.42 4.87
CA ASP A 91 -20.97 -11.09 6.17
C ASP A 91 -19.92 -12.24 6.22
N GLU A 92 -18.84 -12.10 5.44
CA GLU A 92 -17.72 -13.05 5.36
C GLU A 92 -16.65 -12.75 6.42
N ILE A 93 -16.68 -11.56 7.04
CA ILE A 93 -15.69 -11.16 8.03
C ILE A 93 -15.57 -12.13 9.22
N LYS A 94 -16.67 -12.80 9.58
CA LYS A 94 -16.76 -13.76 10.69
C LYS A 94 -15.93 -15.04 10.49
N VAL A 95 -15.64 -15.41 9.23
CA VAL A 95 -14.85 -16.60 8.88
C VAL A 95 -13.36 -16.29 8.69
N LEU A 96 -12.96 -15.02 8.78
CA LEU A 96 -11.58 -14.62 8.60
C LEU A 96 -10.69 -15.06 9.77
N ALA A 97 -9.44 -15.43 9.42
CA ALA A 97 -8.42 -15.82 10.38
C ALA A 97 -7.91 -14.62 11.21
N PRO A 98 -7.30 -14.87 12.40
CA PRO A 98 -6.83 -13.81 13.30
C PRO A 98 -5.82 -12.84 12.67
N ILE A 99 -5.08 -13.29 11.66
CA ILE A 99 -4.11 -12.47 10.93
C ILE A 99 -4.75 -11.25 10.25
N SER A 100 -6.05 -11.33 9.93
CA SER A 100 -6.81 -10.25 9.29
C SER A 100 -6.80 -8.97 10.12
N THR A 101 -6.75 -9.10 11.45
CA THR A 101 -6.55 -7.98 12.37
C THR A 101 -5.29 -7.18 12.07
N ARG A 102 -4.17 -7.87 11.77
CA ARG A 102 -2.91 -7.20 11.44
C ARG A 102 -3.01 -6.48 10.10
N TYR A 103 -3.69 -7.07 9.12
CA TYR A 103 -3.91 -6.42 7.82
C TYR A 103 -4.72 -5.11 7.98
N CYS A 104 -5.79 -5.12 8.77
CA CYS A 104 -6.54 -3.91 9.10
C CYS A 104 -5.65 -2.86 9.77
N LEU A 105 -4.88 -3.25 10.80
CA LEU A 105 -4.06 -2.32 11.55
C LEU A 105 -2.98 -1.67 10.69
N ILE A 106 -2.22 -2.47 9.93
CA ILE A 106 -1.15 -1.98 9.04
C ILE A 106 -1.72 -0.99 8.02
N SER A 107 -2.85 -1.32 7.39
CA SER A 107 -3.51 -0.48 6.40
C SER A 107 -4.03 0.81 7.03
N SER A 108 -4.63 0.72 8.20
CA SER A 108 -5.13 1.91 8.92
C SER A 108 -3.99 2.87 9.27
N MET A 109 -2.84 2.35 9.73
CA MET A 109 -1.67 3.19 10.04
C MET A 109 -1.09 3.87 8.79
N ALA A 110 -1.13 3.20 7.64
CA ALA A 110 -0.74 3.80 6.36
C ALA A 110 -1.68 4.92 5.94
N LEU A 111 -3.00 4.76 6.10
CA LEU A 111 -3.98 5.82 5.81
C LEU A 111 -3.88 6.99 6.80
N VAL A 112 -3.67 6.74 8.09
CA VAL A 112 -3.45 7.80 9.10
C VAL A 112 -2.20 8.63 8.78
N SER A 113 -1.21 8.06 8.07
CA SER A 113 -0.01 8.79 7.69
C SER A 113 -0.27 9.95 6.70
N VAL A 114 -1.38 9.93 5.95
CA VAL A 114 -1.73 10.99 4.99
C VAL A 114 -2.42 12.19 5.64
N MET A 115 -2.73 12.14 6.94
CA MET A 115 -3.45 13.20 7.67
C MET A 115 -2.89 14.61 7.49
N PRO A 116 -1.57 14.86 7.40
CA PRO A 116 -1.05 16.22 7.19
C PRO A 116 -1.58 16.90 5.92
N ASN A 117 -1.96 16.13 4.90
CA ASN A 117 -2.56 16.64 3.68
C ASN A 117 -4.09 16.54 3.75
N LYS A 118 -4.76 17.68 3.97
CA LYS A 118 -6.22 17.74 4.17
C LYS A 118 -7.01 17.06 3.05
N LYS A 119 -6.66 17.28 1.78
CA LYS A 119 -7.40 16.69 0.65
C LYS A 119 -7.32 15.16 0.67
N LEU A 120 -6.13 14.61 0.95
CA LEU A 120 -5.96 13.16 1.06
C LEU A 120 -6.63 12.62 2.32
N TRP A 121 -6.52 13.33 3.43
CA TRP A 121 -7.15 12.96 4.70
C TRP A 121 -8.66 12.82 4.58
N ASP A 122 -9.31 13.82 3.96
CA ASP A 122 -10.75 13.83 3.71
C ASP A 122 -11.14 12.64 2.81
N ALA A 123 -10.33 12.35 1.78
CA ALA A 123 -10.58 11.26 0.84
C ALA A 123 -10.40 9.85 1.43
N VAL A 124 -9.55 9.67 2.46
CA VAL A 124 -9.34 8.36 3.12
C VAL A 124 -10.28 8.11 4.31
N GLN A 125 -11.12 9.07 4.73
CA GLN A 125 -12.04 8.88 5.85
C GLN A 125 -12.94 7.64 5.71
N PRO A 126 -13.61 7.42 4.56
CA PRO A 126 -14.48 6.25 4.41
C PRO A 126 -13.73 4.93 4.54
N ASP A 127 -12.47 4.88 4.09
CA ASP A 127 -11.63 3.69 4.18
C ASP A 127 -11.23 3.40 5.63
N LEU A 128 -10.94 4.45 6.42
CA LEU A 128 -10.67 4.32 7.86
C LEU A 128 -11.89 3.87 8.66
N GLU A 129 -13.09 4.35 8.30
CA GLU A 129 -14.35 3.92 8.91
C GLU A 129 -14.61 2.42 8.65
N ILE A 130 -14.38 1.96 7.42
CA ILE A 130 -14.51 0.54 7.06
C ILE A 130 -13.52 -0.32 7.85
N LEU A 131 -12.26 0.08 7.92
CA LEU A 131 -11.25 -0.68 8.66
C LEU A 131 -11.56 -0.69 10.17
N GLN A 132 -12.08 0.40 10.71
CA GLN A 132 -12.54 0.47 12.09
C GLN A 132 -13.74 -0.47 12.33
N LEU A 133 -14.73 -0.48 11.44
CA LEU A 133 -15.87 -1.38 11.52
C LEU A 133 -15.41 -2.85 11.42
N ALA A 134 -14.48 -3.15 10.51
CA ALA A 134 -13.90 -4.47 10.35
C ALA A 134 -13.19 -4.95 11.62
N LEU A 135 -12.41 -4.08 12.27
CA LEU A 135 -11.78 -4.38 13.55
C LEU A 135 -12.80 -4.62 14.66
N THR A 136 -13.89 -3.85 14.70
CA THR A 136 -15.00 -4.07 15.64
C THR A 136 -15.64 -5.44 15.44
N GLU A 137 -15.94 -5.82 14.20
CA GLU A 137 -16.52 -7.12 13.87
C GLU A 137 -15.57 -8.28 14.19
N LEU A 138 -14.30 -8.17 13.81
CA LEU A 138 -13.27 -9.17 14.15
C LEU A 138 -13.10 -9.32 15.67
N SER A 139 -13.29 -8.25 16.45
CA SER A 139 -13.13 -8.27 17.91
C SER A 139 -14.14 -9.15 18.64
N LYS A 140 -15.28 -9.45 18.01
CA LYS A 140 -16.28 -10.39 18.53
C LYS A 140 -15.71 -11.80 18.71
N ARG A 141 -14.71 -12.16 17.90
CA ARG A 141 -14.06 -13.48 17.93
C ARG A 141 -12.60 -13.42 18.36
N TRP A 142 -11.87 -12.42 17.91
CA TRP A 142 -10.42 -12.32 18.08
C TRP A 142 -10.06 -11.15 18.99
N ARG A 143 -9.60 -11.43 20.22
CA ARG A 143 -9.20 -10.39 21.18
C ARG A 143 -8.10 -9.46 20.66
N SER A 144 -7.25 -9.93 19.76
CA SER A 144 -6.21 -9.10 19.12
C SER A 144 -6.79 -7.88 18.40
N ALA A 145 -8.03 -7.96 17.91
CA ALA A 145 -8.69 -6.85 17.22
C ALA A 145 -9.12 -5.72 18.16
N ILE A 146 -9.32 -5.99 19.45
CA ILE A 146 -9.59 -4.96 20.46
C ILE A 146 -8.39 -4.01 20.57
N GLY A 147 -7.18 -4.57 20.69
CA GLY A 147 -5.95 -3.79 20.74
C GLY A 147 -5.72 -2.97 19.47
N ALA A 148 -5.89 -3.59 18.30
CA ALA A 148 -5.76 -2.91 17.02
C ALA A 148 -6.79 -1.77 16.83
N SER A 149 -8.05 -1.99 17.21
CA SER A 149 -9.09 -0.95 17.17
C SER A 149 -8.71 0.24 18.05
N ARG A 150 -8.22 0.00 19.27
CA ARG A 150 -7.80 1.09 20.17
C ARG A 150 -6.59 1.83 19.61
N ALA A 151 -5.62 1.10 19.05
CA ALA A 151 -4.45 1.69 18.42
C ALA A 151 -4.84 2.63 17.26
N LEU A 152 -5.80 2.22 16.42
CA LEU A 152 -6.35 3.06 15.36
C LEU A 152 -6.94 4.37 15.89
N GLN A 153 -7.89 4.27 16.83
CA GLN A 153 -8.53 5.45 17.42
C GLN A 153 -7.51 6.40 18.05
N ASN A 154 -6.55 5.85 18.80
CA ASN A 154 -5.51 6.64 19.42
C ASN A 154 -4.60 7.33 18.39
N ALA A 155 -4.28 6.67 17.28
CA ALA A 155 -3.48 7.26 16.21
C ALA A 155 -4.22 8.44 15.53
N ILE A 156 -5.53 8.28 15.30
CA ILE A 156 -6.38 9.35 14.75
C ILE A 156 -6.41 10.55 15.71
N ASN A 157 -6.76 10.31 16.99
CA ASN A 157 -6.88 11.37 18.00
C ASN A 157 -5.56 12.13 18.20
N LYS A 158 -4.43 11.42 18.32
CA LYS A 158 -3.11 12.04 18.50
C LYS A 158 -2.71 12.91 17.33
N ARG A 159 -3.01 12.50 16.09
CA ARG A 159 -2.64 13.30 14.92
C ARG A 159 -3.60 14.48 14.70
N GLN A 160 -4.89 14.35 15.06
CA GLN A 160 -5.82 15.48 15.09
C GLN A 160 -5.38 16.58 16.08
N GLN A 161 -4.71 16.21 17.18
CA GLN A 161 -4.15 17.21 18.11
C GLN A 161 -2.91 17.93 17.55
N ARG A 162 -2.24 17.36 16.54
CA ARG A 162 -1.00 17.88 15.94
C ARG A 162 -1.25 18.59 14.59
N ILE A 163 -2.45 19.11 14.33
CA ILE A 163 -2.81 19.70 13.04
C ILE A 163 -1.91 20.90 12.73
N SER A 164 -0.86 20.63 11.96
CA SER A 164 -0.19 21.58 11.07
C SER A 164 -0.63 21.20 9.66
N SER A 165 -1.48 22.01 9.04
CA SER A 165 -1.91 21.78 7.66
C SER A 165 -0.68 21.81 6.75
N SER A 166 -0.34 20.68 6.15
CA SER A 166 0.75 20.55 5.20
C SER A 166 0.19 20.42 3.79
N THR A 167 0.76 21.14 2.84
CA THR A 167 0.49 20.96 1.40
C THR A 167 1.39 19.91 0.77
N ALA A 168 2.18 19.18 1.58
CA ALA A 168 3.10 18.16 1.09
C ALA A 168 2.37 17.10 0.26
N GLN A 169 2.89 16.88 -0.95
CA GLN A 169 2.40 15.86 -1.87
C GLN A 169 2.93 14.48 -1.47
N LEU A 170 2.17 13.43 -1.78
CA LEU A 170 2.63 12.05 -1.63
C LEU A 170 3.93 11.83 -2.40
N ARG A 171 4.85 11.09 -1.81
CA ARG A 171 6.03 10.61 -2.52
C ARG A 171 5.59 9.54 -3.52
N ILE A 172 5.89 9.79 -4.79
CA ILE A 172 5.92 8.75 -5.81
C ILE A 172 7.34 8.18 -5.73
N GLU A 173 7.44 6.93 -5.28
CA GLU A 173 8.74 6.33 -4.94
C GLU A 173 9.60 6.07 -6.18
N ASP A 174 8.97 5.78 -7.32
CA ASP A 174 9.56 5.63 -8.66
C ASP A 174 8.46 5.62 -9.75
N LYS A 175 8.82 5.84 -11.03
CA LYS A 175 7.89 5.67 -12.17
C LYS A 175 7.26 4.26 -12.22
N GLY A 176 7.97 3.23 -11.74
CA GLY A 176 7.45 1.86 -11.66
C GLY A 176 6.52 1.56 -10.47
N SER A 177 6.26 2.53 -9.58
CA SER A 177 5.43 2.28 -8.37
C SER A 177 3.97 1.91 -8.70
N LEU A 178 3.47 2.34 -9.85
CA LEU A 178 2.13 1.98 -10.32
C LEU A 178 2.08 0.60 -10.98
N ASP A 179 3.23 0.03 -11.36
CA ASP A 179 3.27 -1.27 -12.04
C ASP A 179 2.80 -2.42 -11.14
N TYR A 180 2.94 -2.28 -9.82
CA TYR A 180 2.35 -3.20 -8.84
C TYR A 180 0.83 -3.31 -8.98
N PHE A 181 0.17 -2.26 -9.49
CA PHE A 181 -1.28 -2.20 -9.63
C PHE A 181 -1.75 -2.40 -11.08
N LYS A 182 -0.84 -2.64 -12.04
CA LYS A 182 -1.17 -2.68 -13.48
C LYS A 182 -2.31 -3.63 -13.86
N MET A 183 -2.40 -4.77 -13.19
CA MET A 183 -3.42 -5.78 -13.45
C MET A 183 -4.72 -5.56 -12.66
N ILE A 184 -4.77 -4.51 -11.84
CA ILE A 184 -5.89 -4.19 -10.95
C ILE A 184 -6.54 -2.91 -11.45
N ASP A 185 -7.87 -2.90 -11.57
CA ASP A 185 -8.61 -1.68 -11.86
C ASP A 185 -8.43 -0.68 -10.70
N LEU A 186 -7.67 0.39 -10.96
CA LEU A 186 -7.46 1.47 -9.99
C LEU A 186 -8.76 2.22 -9.65
N GLY A 187 -9.79 2.13 -10.49
CA GLY A 187 -11.14 2.65 -10.20
C GLY A 187 -11.81 1.97 -9.01
N TYR A 188 -11.38 0.74 -8.66
CA TYR A 188 -11.83 0.07 -7.45
C TYR A 188 -11.34 0.78 -6.17
N CYS A 189 -10.24 1.52 -6.26
CA CYS A 189 -9.61 2.21 -5.15
C CYS A 189 -10.17 3.64 -4.98
N ARG A 190 -10.77 3.94 -3.81
CA ARG A 190 -11.50 5.20 -3.55
C ARG A 190 -10.58 6.42 -3.65
N ILE A 191 -9.34 6.28 -3.17
CA ILE A 191 -8.35 7.35 -3.11
C ILE A 191 -7.69 7.66 -4.47
N TRP A 192 -7.87 6.80 -5.48
CA TRP A 192 -7.17 6.91 -6.78
C TRP A 192 -7.48 8.22 -7.51
N SER A 193 -8.73 8.68 -7.51
CA SER A 193 -9.11 9.96 -8.14
C SER A 193 -8.37 11.15 -7.54
N THR A 194 -8.15 11.15 -6.22
CA THR A 194 -7.43 12.22 -5.52
C THR A 194 -5.93 12.16 -5.81
N ILE A 195 -5.36 10.94 -5.83
CA ILE A 195 -3.93 10.74 -6.12
C ILE A 195 -3.60 11.09 -7.57
N SER A 196 -4.43 10.65 -8.53
CA SER A 196 -4.23 10.95 -9.96
C SER A 196 -4.33 12.45 -10.26
N GLN A 197 -5.20 13.19 -9.57
CA GLN A 197 -5.23 14.66 -9.65
C GLN A 197 -3.96 15.32 -9.13
N GLN A 198 -3.39 14.82 -8.01
CA GLN A 198 -2.10 15.32 -7.51
C GLN A 198 -0.96 15.02 -8.47
N MET A 199 -0.93 13.83 -9.09
CA MET A 199 0.04 13.45 -10.12
C MET A 199 -0.05 14.32 -11.37
N SER A 200 -1.26 14.68 -11.79
CA SER A 200 -1.49 15.56 -12.95
C SER A 200 -1.11 17.01 -12.65
N SER A 201 -1.29 17.44 -11.40
CA SER A 201 -0.94 18.80 -10.96
C SER A 201 0.58 19.00 -10.79
N SER A 202 1.32 17.96 -10.40
CA SER A 202 2.79 18.00 -10.28
C SER A 202 3.51 17.94 -11.63
N SER A 203 2.83 17.48 -12.68
CA SER A 203 3.35 17.39 -14.05
C SER A 203 3.02 18.61 -14.93
N SER A 204 2.45 19.68 -14.37
CA SER A 204 2.19 20.92 -15.12
C SER A 204 3.52 21.64 -15.42
N PRO A 205 3.88 21.89 -16.69
CA PRO A 205 5.14 22.52 -17.05
C PRO A 205 5.08 24.02 -16.71
N LEU A 206 6.07 24.50 -15.94
CA LEU A 206 6.39 25.91 -15.92
C LEU A 206 6.63 26.39 -17.37
N ALA A 207 6.08 27.56 -17.65
CA ALA A 207 5.98 28.21 -18.94
C ALA A 207 7.26 28.13 -19.79
N ALA A 208 7.03 27.87 -21.08
CA ALA A 208 8.01 28.04 -22.15
C ALA A 208 8.57 29.47 -22.16
N GLN A 209 9.89 29.59 -22.11
CA GLN A 209 10.60 30.59 -22.89
C GLN A 209 11.44 29.83 -23.92
N GLU A 210 11.00 29.91 -25.17
CA GLU A 210 11.81 29.61 -26.33
C GLU A 210 13.07 30.48 -26.32
N GLN A 211 14.24 29.85 -26.36
CA GLN A 211 15.42 30.45 -26.98
C GLN A 211 16.29 29.33 -27.57
N ILE A 212 16.22 29.21 -28.89
CA ILE A 212 17.19 28.52 -29.76
C ILE A 212 18.51 29.31 -29.67
N PRO A 213 19.68 28.66 -29.48
CA PRO A 213 20.54 28.33 -30.62
C PRO A 213 21.25 26.96 -30.57
N GLU A 214 21.56 26.52 -31.79
CA GLU A 214 22.15 25.27 -32.30
C GLU A 214 23.70 25.17 -32.09
N PRO A 215 24.44 24.20 -32.67
CA PRO A 215 24.82 22.87 -32.14
C PRO A 215 26.33 22.67 -31.90
N ILE A 216 26.78 21.90 -30.90
CA ILE A 216 28.18 21.38 -30.86
C ILE A 216 28.28 19.96 -30.25
N GLN A 217 28.57 19.01 -31.15
CA GLN A 217 29.44 17.80 -31.12
C GLN A 217 29.45 16.75 -29.98
N LEU A 218 29.38 15.48 -30.44
CA LEU A 218 29.74 14.22 -29.76
C LEU A 218 31.25 14.12 -29.45
N PRO A 219 31.63 13.42 -28.37
CA PRO A 219 32.16 12.05 -28.52
C PRO A 219 31.62 11.11 -27.41
N GLY A 220 31.37 9.82 -27.60
CA GLY A 220 32.32 8.76 -27.94
C GLY A 220 32.07 7.60 -26.98
N ASN A 221 31.90 6.39 -27.53
CA ASN A 221 31.48 5.14 -26.89
C ASN A 221 32.18 4.79 -25.57
N ASN A 222 31.48 4.03 -24.70
CA ASN A 222 32.03 2.78 -24.14
C ASN A 222 30.95 1.88 -23.47
N ALA A 223 30.76 0.73 -24.14
CA ALA A 223 30.48 -0.63 -23.67
C ALA A 223 29.62 -0.92 -22.41
N LEU A 224 28.54 -1.67 -22.67
CA LEU A 224 27.88 -2.61 -21.74
C LEU A 224 28.89 -3.55 -21.07
N VAL A 225 28.77 -3.72 -19.76
CA VAL A 225 29.23 -4.91 -19.04
C VAL A 225 28.02 -5.50 -18.30
N THR A 226 27.55 -6.63 -18.81
CA THR A 226 26.61 -7.56 -18.17
C THR A 226 27.37 -8.44 -17.18
N ASP A 227 26.95 -8.44 -15.91
CA ASP A 227 27.41 -9.44 -14.93
C ASP A 227 26.35 -10.52 -14.66
N PRO A 228 26.78 -11.75 -14.31
CA PRO A 228 25.97 -12.95 -14.48
C PRO A 228 25.01 -13.24 -13.33
N PHE A 229 23.91 -13.87 -13.73
CA PHE A 229 22.89 -14.53 -12.92
C PHE A 229 23.50 -15.66 -12.06
N MET A 230 23.15 -15.72 -10.77
CA MET A 230 23.53 -16.83 -9.87
C MET A 230 22.36 -17.81 -9.64
N ASP A 231 22.78 -19.06 -9.48
CA ASP A 231 22.11 -20.36 -9.55
C ASP A 231 20.98 -20.58 -8.49
N PRO A 232 19.93 -21.38 -8.78
CA PRO A 232 18.79 -21.59 -7.88
C PRO A 232 19.09 -22.76 -6.93
N GLY A 233 19.76 -22.49 -5.81
CA GLY A 233 20.20 -23.54 -4.87
C GLY A 233 19.90 -23.32 -3.38
N GLU A 234 19.58 -22.12 -2.92
CA GLU A 234 19.38 -21.87 -1.49
C GLU A 234 17.90 -21.83 -1.11
N ALA A 235 17.43 -22.94 -0.54
CA ALA A 235 16.16 -22.98 0.18
C ALA A 235 16.17 -21.92 1.29
N LEU A 236 15.26 -20.96 1.20
CA LEU A 236 15.08 -19.92 2.22
C LEU A 236 14.59 -20.57 3.52
N ASP A 237 15.47 -20.62 4.52
CA ASP A 237 15.12 -20.97 5.90
C ASP A 237 14.13 -19.92 6.46
N MET A 238 12.86 -20.32 6.57
CA MET A 238 11.80 -19.49 7.16
C MET A 238 11.99 -19.28 8.67
N GLY A 239 12.91 -20.01 9.33
CA GLY A 239 13.18 -19.92 10.76
C GLY A 239 13.86 -18.62 11.21
N THR A 240 14.47 -17.85 10.30
CA THR A 240 15.25 -16.65 10.64
C THR A 240 14.48 -15.33 10.50
N PHE A 241 13.17 -15.35 10.22
CA PHE A 241 12.35 -14.14 10.28
C PHE A 241 12.20 -13.68 11.73
N GLN A 242 13.04 -12.73 12.14
CA GLN A 242 12.90 -12.04 13.42
C GLN A 242 11.68 -11.11 13.38
N PHE A 243 10.54 -11.62 13.82
CA PHE A 243 9.30 -10.87 13.96
C PHE A 243 9.34 -9.81 15.09
N GLU A 244 10.37 -9.83 15.95
CA GLU A 244 10.54 -8.87 17.07
C GLU A 244 10.56 -7.41 16.61
N HIS A 245 11.08 -7.11 15.42
CA HIS A 245 11.03 -5.75 14.90
C HIS A 245 9.59 -5.35 14.56
N VAL A 246 8.76 -6.23 13.98
CA VAL A 246 7.33 -5.94 13.69
C VAL A 246 6.52 -5.77 14.98
N GLU A 247 6.86 -6.48 16.05
CA GLU A 247 6.21 -6.35 17.35
C GLU A 247 6.59 -5.04 18.06
N ASN A 248 7.88 -4.67 18.00
CA ASN A 248 8.33 -3.33 18.40
C ASN A 248 7.69 -2.21 17.55
N TRP A 249 7.24 -2.48 16.31
CA TRP A 249 6.57 -1.49 15.46
C TRP A 249 5.08 -1.30 15.78
N ILE A 250 4.40 -2.34 16.26
CA ILE A 250 3.02 -2.22 16.77
C ILE A 250 3.02 -1.55 18.16
N LEU A 251 4.07 -1.75 18.95
CA LEU A 251 4.17 -1.29 20.34
C LEU A 251 4.90 0.05 20.53
N ASN A 252 5.92 0.40 19.74
CA ASN A 252 6.74 1.60 19.98
C ASN A 252 6.41 2.79 19.06
N ASP A 253 5.90 2.58 17.85
CA ASP A 253 5.37 3.69 17.01
C ASP A 253 3.98 4.16 17.49
N GLY A 254 3.36 3.39 18.40
CA GLY A 254 2.34 3.88 19.30
C GLY A 254 2.95 4.13 20.67
N PHE A 255 3.43 5.35 20.96
CA PHE A 255 3.73 5.80 22.33
C PHE A 255 2.47 5.70 23.23
N LEU A 256 2.15 4.51 23.69
CA LEU A 256 1.08 4.15 24.61
C LEU A 256 1.66 3.00 25.40
N PHE A 257 2.58 3.31 26.31
CA PHE A 257 2.83 2.65 27.60
C PHE A 257 4.09 3.32 28.17
N GLU A 258 3.93 4.47 28.80
CA GLU A 258 4.66 4.76 30.04
C GLU A 258 3.63 4.71 31.17
N PRO A 259 4.00 4.17 32.36
CA PRO A 259 3.09 4.02 33.49
C PRO A 259 2.52 5.34 34.00
#